data_AF-A0A1R1AU32-F1
#
_entry.id   AF-A0A1R1AU32-F1
#
_cell.length_a   1.000
_cell.length_b   1.000
_cell.length_c   1.000
_cell.angle_alpha   90.00
_cell.angle_beta   90.00
_cell.angle_gamma   90.00
#
_symmetry.space_group_name_H-M   'P 1'
#
loop_
_entity.id
_entity.type
_entity.pdbx_description
1 polymer ?
#
loop_
_entity_poly.entity_id
_entity_poly.type
_entity_poly.pdbx_seq_one_letter_code
_entity_poly.pdbx_strand_id
1 'polypeptide(L)'
;MKKNALLFFSVLTLLLLLTPSLAFANDQQDYNSLSQQELAYQDIDVAPEEWKDEILDARNSVIYSTSWTVDGQVTYELPDGTIEELPEFSDLFPDWEVPKLKEDVRNEQLAKLKAYDFQILAANYVGFVYLFEPSDSSATLPFYTFYTSANRVTMTADSLPGTSYNGGFTNIDTGADLGYVNNVKQGGKIYLTNPKRNTAYGARASTHSTTGYAQMSVVDG
;
A
#
# COMPACT_ATOMS: atom_id res chain seq x y z
N MET A 1 21.45 -56.69 -71.87
CA MET A 1 20.98 -56.44 -70.48
C MET A 1 21.48 -55.06 -70.04
N LYS A 2 20.57 -54.27 -69.47
CA LYS A 2 20.67 -52.98 -68.72
C LYS A 2 22.08 -52.58 -68.24
N LYS A 3 22.50 -51.30 -68.08
CA LYS A 3 22.03 -49.92 -68.33
C LYS A 3 23.25 -49.02 -67.98
N ASN A 4 23.35 -47.85 -68.63
CA ASN A 4 24.41 -46.82 -68.52
C ASN A 4 24.43 -46.05 -67.18
N ALA A 5 25.58 -45.42 -66.85
CA ALA A 5 25.70 -44.07 -66.23
C ALA A 5 27.22 -43.69 -66.18
N LEU A 6 27.78 -42.79 -67.01
CA LEU A 6 27.78 -41.31 -66.98
C LEU A 6 28.02 -40.70 -65.58
N LEU A 7 29.20 -40.12 -65.28
CA LEU A 7 29.67 -38.72 -65.52
C LEU A 7 28.82 -37.63 -64.82
N PHE A 8 29.41 -36.85 -63.90
CA PHE A 8 29.68 -35.39 -64.06
C PHE A 8 30.14 -34.70 -62.75
N PHE A 9 31.05 -33.74 -62.96
CA PHE A 9 31.63 -32.76 -62.02
C PHE A 9 30.64 -31.64 -61.65
N SER A 10 30.97 -30.87 -60.59
CA SER A 10 30.58 -29.47 -60.29
C SER A 10 29.25 -29.18 -59.57
N VAL A 11 29.31 -28.74 -58.30
CA VAL A 11 28.62 -27.57 -57.65
C VAL A 11 29.29 -27.36 -56.28
N LEU A 12 30.39 -26.62 -56.14
CA LEU A 12 30.46 -25.19 -55.75
C LEU A 12 29.31 -24.66 -54.86
N THR A 13 29.65 -24.41 -53.59
CA THR A 13 29.10 -23.35 -52.71
C THR A 13 27.58 -23.28 -52.52
N LEU A 14 27.06 -24.02 -51.54
CA LEU A 14 25.85 -23.61 -50.81
C LEU A 14 25.78 -24.28 -49.42
N LEU A 15 26.80 -24.06 -48.59
CA LEU A 15 26.87 -24.60 -47.23
C LEU A 15 27.17 -23.49 -46.20
N LEU A 16 26.42 -22.39 -46.27
CA LEU A 16 26.62 -21.21 -45.40
C LEU A 16 25.31 -20.57 -44.86
N LEU A 17 24.14 -21.19 -45.01
CA LEU A 17 22.87 -20.58 -44.57
C LEU A 17 21.91 -21.57 -43.89
N LEU A 18 22.38 -22.29 -42.89
CA LEU A 18 21.51 -23.02 -41.95
C LEU A 18 22.03 -22.87 -40.51
N THR A 19 22.25 -21.64 -40.07
CA THR A 19 22.08 -21.34 -38.64
C THR A 19 20.59 -21.07 -38.46
N PRO A 20 19.84 -21.86 -37.68
CA PRO A 20 18.56 -21.37 -37.17
C PRO A 20 18.91 -20.14 -36.33
N SER A 21 18.60 -18.96 -36.85
CA SER A 21 18.50 -17.78 -36.02
C SER A 21 17.43 -18.09 -34.99
N LEU A 22 17.86 -18.46 -33.77
CA LEU A 22 17.05 -18.29 -32.59
C LEU A 22 16.82 -16.78 -32.49
N ALA A 23 15.77 -16.31 -33.14
CA ALA A 23 15.17 -15.04 -32.80
C ALA A 23 14.64 -15.24 -31.37
N PHE A 24 15.43 -14.87 -30.37
CA PHE A 24 14.85 -14.47 -29.11
C PHE A 24 13.94 -13.30 -29.48
N ALA A 25 12.63 -13.55 -29.50
CA ALA A 25 11.68 -12.47 -29.37
C ALA A 25 12.11 -11.76 -28.08
N ASN A 26 12.69 -10.57 -28.23
CA ASN A 26 12.90 -9.70 -27.10
C ASN A 26 11.49 -9.25 -26.73
N ASP A 27 10.77 -10.08 -25.96
CA ASP A 27 9.54 -9.72 -25.26
C ASP A 27 9.97 -8.74 -24.15
N GLN A 28 10.51 -7.61 -24.58
CA GLN A 28 10.79 -6.50 -23.71
C GLN A 28 9.43 -5.90 -23.45
N GLN A 29 8.88 -6.25 -22.30
CA GLN A 29 7.61 -5.74 -21.82
C GLN A 29 7.61 -4.22 -21.93
N ASP A 30 6.65 -3.68 -22.68
CA ASP A 30 6.48 -2.24 -22.80
C ASP A 30 5.65 -1.72 -21.63
N TYR A 31 6.33 -1.40 -20.54
CA TYR A 31 5.71 -0.86 -19.33
C TYR A 31 4.88 0.41 -19.57
N ASN A 32 5.18 1.21 -20.59
CA ASN A 32 4.40 2.40 -20.92
C ASN A 32 2.98 2.09 -21.42
N SER A 33 2.76 0.86 -21.89
CA SER A 33 1.47 0.42 -22.43
C SER A 33 0.55 -0.19 -21.37
N LEU A 34 1.08 -0.48 -20.17
CA LEU A 34 0.33 -1.10 -19.10
C LEU A 34 -0.66 -0.12 -18.46
N SER A 35 -1.87 -0.59 -18.17
CA SER A 35 -2.77 0.11 -17.25
C SER A 35 -2.18 0.11 -15.83
N GLN A 36 -2.67 1.02 -14.98
CA GLN A 36 -2.26 1.07 -13.56
C GLN A 36 -2.48 -0.28 -12.85
N GLN A 37 -3.58 -0.98 -13.16
CA GLN A 37 -3.83 -2.29 -12.58
C GLN A 37 -2.81 -3.31 -13.09
N GLU A 38 -2.56 -3.38 -14.40
CA GLU A 38 -1.54 -4.29 -14.95
C GLU A 38 -0.13 -3.99 -14.43
N LEU A 39 0.17 -2.71 -14.21
CA LEU A 39 1.44 -2.25 -13.63
C LEU A 39 1.58 -2.69 -12.17
N ALA A 40 0.51 -2.59 -11.37
CA ALA A 40 0.51 -3.02 -9.96
C ALA A 40 0.87 -4.51 -9.79
N TYR A 41 0.41 -5.36 -10.71
CA TYR A 41 0.67 -6.81 -10.67
C TYR A 41 1.99 -7.24 -11.32
N GLN A 42 2.83 -6.30 -11.77
CA GLN A 42 4.16 -6.64 -12.26
C GLN A 42 5.06 -7.15 -11.13
N ASP A 43 5.92 -8.12 -11.43
CA ASP A 43 6.89 -8.64 -10.47
C ASP A 43 8.01 -7.61 -10.25
N ILE A 44 8.10 -7.11 -9.02
CA ILE A 44 9.03 -6.05 -8.64
C ILE A 44 10.48 -6.53 -8.57
N ASP A 45 10.69 -7.82 -8.29
CA ASP A 45 12.04 -8.37 -8.08
C ASP A 45 12.81 -8.49 -9.40
N VAL A 46 12.08 -8.61 -10.51
CA VAL A 46 12.63 -8.73 -11.87
C VAL A 46 12.40 -7.50 -12.74
N ALA A 47 11.61 -6.52 -12.27
CA ALA A 47 11.34 -5.30 -13.00
C ALA A 47 12.61 -4.44 -13.18
N PRO A 48 12.75 -3.70 -14.31
CA PRO A 48 13.79 -2.70 -14.47
C PRO A 48 13.71 -1.65 -13.35
N GLU A 49 14.88 -1.19 -12.89
CA GLU A 49 14.98 -0.27 -11.74
C GLU A 49 14.14 1.01 -11.93
N GLU A 50 14.08 1.52 -13.16
CA GLU A 50 13.33 2.72 -13.52
C GLU A 50 11.81 2.59 -13.43
N TRP A 51 11.26 1.37 -13.26
CA TRP A 51 9.82 1.11 -13.17
C TRP A 51 9.37 0.65 -11.78
N LYS A 52 10.30 0.38 -10.87
CA LYS A 52 9.95 -0.19 -9.55
C LYS A 52 9.11 0.77 -8.72
N ASP A 53 9.42 2.06 -8.77
CA ASP A 53 8.66 3.08 -8.05
C ASP A 53 7.23 3.19 -8.61
N GLU A 54 7.06 3.22 -9.93
CA GLU A 54 5.73 3.28 -10.56
C GLU A 54 4.91 2.01 -10.30
N ILE A 55 5.54 0.83 -10.26
CA ILE A 55 4.89 -0.43 -9.86
C ILE A 55 4.41 -0.36 -8.41
N LEU A 56 5.26 0.11 -7.49
CA LEU A 56 4.89 0.27 -6.08
C LEU A 56 3.76 1.29 -5.89
N ASP A 57 3.83 2.40 -6.61
CA ASP A 57 2.81 3.44 -6.60
C ASP A 57 1.47 2.87 -7.09
N ALA A 58 1.48 2.13 -8.20
CA ALA A 58 0.29 1.45 -8.73
C ALA A 58 -0.27 0.40 -7.77
N ARG A 59 0.59 -0.39 -7.10
CA ARG A 59 0.18 -1.33 -6.05
C ARG A 59 -0.51 -0.61 -4.91
N ASN A 60 0.07 0.49 -4.44
CA ASN A 60 -0.52 1.29 -3.36
C ASN A 60 -1.90 1.83 -3.76
N SER A 61 -2.10 2.25 -5.02
CA SER A 61 -3.42 2.67 -5.51
C SER A 61 -4.46 1.55 -5.37
N VAL A 62 -4.09 0.32 -5.74
CA VAL A 62 -4.96 -0.86 -5.62
C VAL A 62 -5.22 -1.17 -4.14
N ILE A 63 -4.18 -1.18 -3.30
CA ILE A 63 -4.28 -1.48 -1.87
C ILE A 63 -5.22 -0.51 -1.16
N TYR A 64 -5.10 0.80 -1.40
CA TYR A 64 -5.92 1.82 -0.75
C TYR A 64 -7.30 2.02 -1.41
N SER A 65 -7.63 1.26 -2.46
CA SER A 65 -8.98 1.26 -3.05
C SER A 65 -10.01 0.46 -2.23
N THR A 66 -9.56 -0.38 -1.28
CA THR A 66 -10.41 -1.20 -0.42
C THR A 66 -9.98 -1.14 1.05
N SER A 67 -10.88 -1.52 1.96
CA SER A 67 -10.57 -1.65 3.39
C SER A 67 -9.91 -3.00 3.69
N TRP A 68 -9.00 -3.03 4.67
CA TRP A 68 -8.25 -4.22 5.09
C TRP A 68 -7.61 -4.07 6.47
N THR A 69 -7.18 -5.18 7.05
CA THR A 69 -6.50 -5.25 8.36
C THR A 69 -5.26 -6.14 8.28
N VAL A 70 -4.37 -6.05 9.27
CA VAL A 70 -3.22 -6.95 9.43
C VAL A 70 -3.29 -7.61 10.80
N ASP A 71 -3.44 -8.93 10.80
CA ASP A 71 -3.59 -9.75 12.01
C ASP A 71 -4.76 -9.26 12.91
N GLY A 72 -5.86 -8.81 12.28
CA GLY A 72 -7.03 -8.26 12.97
C GLY A 72 -6.77 -7.00 13.81
N GLN A 73 -5.66 -6.28 13.59
CA GLN A 73 -5.30 -5.13 14.42
C GLN A 73 -6.17 -3.90 14.20
N VAL A 74 -6.79 -3.77 13.04
CA VAL A 74 -7.75 -2.71 12.72
C VAL A 74 -9.16 -3.26 12.55
N THR A 75 -10.14 -2.56 13.11
CA THR A 75 -11.57 -2.90 13.02
C THR A 75 -12.37 -1.63 12.76
N TYR A 76 -13.51 -1.76 12.08
CA TYR A 76 -14.43 -0.66 11.83
C TYR A 76 -15.78 -0.89 12.50
N GLU A 77 -16.25 0.07 13.29
CA GLU A 77 -17.62 0.13 13.80
C GLU A 77 -18.41 1.19 13.04
N LEU A 78 -19.52 0.76 12.45
CA LEU A 78 -20.48 1.62 11.78
C LEU A 78 -21.18 2.55 12.78
N PRO A 79 -21.75 3.69 12.33
CA PRO A 79 -22.44 4.62 13.23
C PRO A 79 -23.60 4.01 14.02
N ASP A 80 -24.17 2.90 13.57
CA ASP A 80 -25.25 2.17 14.26
C ASP A 80 -24.74 1.16 15.31
N GLY A 81 -23.42 1.05 15.49
CA GLY A 81 -22.76 0.15 16.42
C GLY A 81 -22.44 -1.24 15.84
N THR A 82 -22.76 -1.49 14.58
CA THR A 82 -22.40 -2.75 13.90
C THR A 82 -20.90 -2.80 13.65
N ILE A 83 -20.25 -3.91 14.02
CA ILE A 83 -18.84 -4.16 13.70
C ILE A 83 -18.75 -4.76 12.29
N GLU A 84 -17.94 -4.12 11.44
CA GLU A 84 -17.56 -4.61 10.13
C GLU A 84 -16.23 -5.37 10.23
N GLU A 85 -16.27 -6.65 9.89
CA GLU A 85 -15.07 -7.49 9.80
C GLU A 85 -14.29 -7.12 8.54
N LEU A 86 -13.06 -6.67 8.72
CA LEU A 86 -12.19 -6.30 7.61
C LEU A 86 -11.44 -7.54 7.10
N PRO A 87 -11.29 -7.70 5.77
CA PRO A 87 -10.47 -8.77 5.22
C PRO A 87 -9.00 -8.59 5.62
N GLU A 88 -8.29 -9.70 5.82
CA GLU A 88 -6.84 -9.66 6.04
C GLU A 88 -6.12 -9.20 4.77
N PHE A 89 -5.08 -8.39 4.94
CA PHE A 89 -4.29 -7.86 3.83
C PHE A 89 -3.77 -8.97 2.91
N SER A 90 -3.25 -10.06 3.51
CA SER A 90 -2.70 -11.22 2.79
C SER A 90 -3.74 -12.02 2.02
N ASP A 91 -5.01 -11.92 2.39
CA ASP A 91 -6.09 -12.59 1.66
C ASP A 91 -6.46 -11.81 0.38
N LEU A 92 -6.37 -10.48 0.44
CA LEU A 92 -6.64 -9.60 -0.70
C LEU A 92 -5.45 -9.50 -1.65
N PHE A 93 -4.24 -9.43 -1.10
CA PHE A 93 -3.01 -9.16 -1.82
C PHE A 93 -1.96 -10.24 -1.47
N PRO A 94 -2.15 -11.48 -1.95
CA PRO A 94 -1.17 -12.54 -1.74
C PRO A 94 0.17 -12.12 -2.35
N ASP A 95 1.25 -12.47 -1.65
CA ASP A 95 2.64 -12.18 -2.03
C ASP A 95 3.03 -10.70 -2.07
N TRP A 96 2.12 -9.78 -1.70
CA TRP A 96 2.43 -8.36 -1.62
C TRP A 96 2.92 -8.00 -0.22
N GLU A 97 3.81 -7.01 -0.16
CA GLU A 97 4.19 -6.43 1.12
C GLU A 97 3.14 -5.40 1.58
N VAL A 98 2.84 -5.41 2.88
CA VAL A 98 2.09 -4.34 3.51
C VAL A 98 2.82 -3.01 3.28
N PRO A 99 2.12 -1.94 2.84
CA PRO A 99 2.74 -0.64 2.64
C PRO A 99 3.46 -0.11 3.87
N LYS A 100 4.56 0.60 3.64
CA LYS A 100 5.40 1.16 4.69
C LYS A 100 5.68 2.63 4.41
N LEU A 101 5.83 3.42 5.47
CA LEU A 101 6.44 4.73 5.39
C LEU A 101 7.84 4.63 4.78
N LYS A 102 8.16 5.57 3.87
CA LYS A 102 9.54 5.77 3.42
C LYS A 102 10.45 6.04 4.62
N GLU A 103 11.67 5.55 4.54
CA GLU A 103 12.64 5.53 5.65
C GLU A 103 12.88 6.92 6.25
N ASP A 104 13.10 7.92 5.40
CA ASP A 104 13.30 9.32 5.76
C ASP A 104 12.08 9.90 6.50
N VAL A 105 10.89 9.67 5.95
CA VAL A 105 9.62 10.08 6.56
C VAL A 105 9.43 9.41 7.92
N ARG A 106 9.67 8.11 8.02
CA ARG A 106 9.56 7.36 9.29
C ARG A 106 10.50 7.94 10.34
N ASN A 107 11.74 8.22 9.97
CA ASN A 107 12.74 8.81 10.87
C ASN A 107 12.32 10.21 11.34
N GLU A 108 11.70 11.02 10.48
CA GLU A 108 11.13 12.31 10.88
C GLU A 108 9.99 12.15 11.90
N GLN A 109 9.08 11.19 11.69
CA GLN A 109 7.99 10.90 12.63
C GLN A 109 8.52 10.44 14.00
N LEU A 110 9.52 9.54 14.00
CA LEU A 110 10.21 9.10 15.22
C LEU A 110 10.93 10.25 15.93
N ALA A 111 11.54 11.17 15.19
CA ALA A 111 12.20 12.34 15.77
C ALA A 111 11.20 13.29 16.43
N LYS A 112 10.04 13.53 15.81
CA LYS A 112 8.94 14.32 16.39
C LYS A 112 8.42 13.71 17.69
N LEU A 113 8.26 12.39 17.72
CA LEU A 113 7.87 11.64 18.92
C LEU A 113 8.88 11.78 20.06
N LYS A 114 10.19 11.78 19.77
CA LYS A 114 11.26 11.87 20.79
C LYS A 114 11.53 13.30 21.26
N ALA A 115 11.26 14.30 20.41
CA ALA A 115 11.49 15.71 20.73
C ALA A 115 10.50 16.26 21.75
N TYR A 116 9.30 15.68 21.80
CA TYR A 116 8.32 15.91 22.87
C TYR A 116 8.44 14.78 23.90
N ASP A 117 8.43 15.11 25.20
CA ASP A 117 8.46 14.11 26.28
C ASP A 117 7.08 13.41 26.40
N PHE A 118 6.69 12.66 25.37
CA PHE A 118 5.49 11.84 25.33
C PHE A 118 5.73 10.45 25.96
N GLN A 119 6.39 10.38 27.12
CA GLN A 119 6.35 9.15 27.95
C GLN A 119 4.93 8.84 28.49
N ILE A 120 3.94 9.66 28.13
CA ILE A 120 2.53 9.39 28.32
C ILE A 120 2.15 8.20 27.42
N LEU A 121 1.93 7.04 28.04
CA LEU A 121 1.44 5.83 27.39
C LEU A 121 -0.09 5.89 27.18
N ALA A 122 -0.56 6.98 26.58
CA ALA A 122 -1.97 7.16 26.25
C ALA A 122 -2.15 8.00 24.97
N ALA A 123 -2.99 7.50 24.06
CA ALA A 123 -3.52 8.29 22.96
C ALA A 123 -4.51 9.31 23.52
N ASN A 124 -4.31 10.59 23.20
CA ASN A 124 -5.15 11.69 23.66
C ASN A 124 -5.10 12.88 22.69
N TYR A 125 -5.51 12.65 21.46
CA TYR A 125 -5.66 13.70 20.46
C TYR A 125 -7.13 14.09 20.31
N VAL A 126 -7.40 15.40 20.33
CA VAL A 126 -8.66 16.01 19.89
C VAL A 126 -8.31 17.30 19.17
N GLY A 127 -8.70 17.43 17.90
CA GLY A 127 -8.33 18.61 17.13
C GLY A 127 -8.85 18.62 15.70
N PHE A 128 -8.54 19.70 14.98
CA PHE A 128 -8.82 19.81 13.56
C PHE A 128 -7.69 19.17 12.75
N VAL A 129 -8.07 18.25 11.87
CA VAL A 129 -7.18 17.58 10.91
C VAL A 129 -7.60 17.97 9.51
N TYR A 130 -6.68 18.46 8.69
CA TYR A 130 -6.96 18.69 7.28
C TYR A 130 -6.93 17.36 6.54
N LEU A 131 -8.08 16.93 6.02
CA LEU A 131 -8.22 15.73 5.21
C LEU A 131 -7.81 16.05 3.77
N PHE A 132 -6.66 15.52 3.38
CA PHE A 132 -6.19 15.57 2.00
C PHE A 132 -6.89 14.49 1.17
N GLU A 133 -6.93 14.71 -0.15
CA GLU A 133 -7.19 13.62 -1.07
C GLU A 133 -6.08 12.58 -0.90
N PRO A 134 -6.42 11.27 -0.81
CA PRO A 134 -5.42 10.22 -0.72
C PRO A 134 -4.47 10.34 -1.90
N SER A 135 -3.18 10.18 -1.64
CA SER A 135 -2.22 10.03 -2.73
C SER A 135 -2.49 8.69 -3.41
N ASP A 136 -2.45 8.68 -4.74
CA ASP A 136 -2.55 7.44 -5.50
C ASP A 136 -1.38 6.49 -5.20
N SER A 137 -0.26 7.01 -4.70
CA SER A 137 1.00 6.29 -4.56
C SER A 137 1.42 5.99 -3.12
N SER A 138 0.76 6.56 -2.11
CA SER A 138 1.15 6.34 -0.71
C SER A 138 0.04 6.68 0.28
N ALA A 139 0.04 6.01 1.44
CA ALA A 139 -0.82 6.42 2.53
C ALA A 139 -0.45 7.82 3.04
N THR A 140 -1.47 8.63 3.31
CA THR A 140 -1.33 9.95 3.92
C THR A 140 -0.50 9.88 5.20
N LEU A 141 0.36 10.87 5.46
CA LEU A 141 1.19 10.87 6.67
C LEU A 141 0.33 10.82 7.94
N PRO A 142 0.82 10.19 9.01
CA PRO A 142 0.16 10.27 10.31
C PRO A 142 0.00 11.73 10.75
N PHE A 143 -1.23 12.12 11.10
CA PHE A 143 -1.51 13.45 11.65
C PHE A 143 -1.28 13.50 13.17
N TYR A 144 -1.29 12.34 13.82
CA TYR A 144 -1.03 12.18 15.25
C TYR A 144 -0.22 10.90 15.48
N THR A 145 0.84 11.01 16.27
CA THR A 145 1.68 9.89 16.68
C THR A 145 1.67 9.76 18.20
N PHE A 146 1.67 8.53 18.71
CA PHE A 146 1.45 8.25 20.13
C PHE A 146 2.05 6.92 20.58
N TYR A 147 2.23 6.81 21.90
CA TYR A 147 2.35 5.53 22.60
C TYR A 147 1.05 5.25 23.35
N THR A 148 0.72 3.98 23.58
CA THR A 148 -0.44 3.60 24.38
C THR A 148 -0.14 2.38 25.24
N SER A 149 -0.83 2.28 26.38
CA SER A 149 -0.89 1.09 27.23
C SER A 149 -2.29 0.50 27.32
N ALA A 150 -3.28 1.11 26.65
CA ALA A 150 -4.62 0.58 26.54
C ALA A 150 -4.64 -0.64 25.62
N ASN A 151 -5.64 -1.51 25.79
CA ASN A 151 -5.85 -2.64 24.89
C ASN A 151 -6.54 -2.22 23.59
N ARG A 152 -6.99 -0.96 23.49
CA ARG A 152 -7.65 -0.41 22.32
C ARG A 152 -7.44 1.09 22.23
N VAL A 153 -7.27 1.59 21.02
CA VAL A 153 -7.32 3.02 20.69
C VAL A 153 -8.43 3.24 19.68
N THR A 154 -9.19 4.32 19.84
CA THR A 154 -10.32 4.66 18.98
C THR A 154 -10.03 5.93 18.22
N MET A 155 -10.24 5.89 16.91
CA MET A 155 -10.25 7.06 16.04
C MET A 155 -11.68 7.37 15.60
N THR A 156 -12.09 8.64 15.73
CA THR A 156 -13.39 9.12 15.28
C THR A 156 -13.28 10.47 14.57
N ALA A 157 -14.29 10.79 13.77
CA ALA A 157 -14.53 12.14 13.27
C ALA A 157 -15.89 12.64 13.78
N ASP A 158 -15.86 13.73 14.54
CA ASP A 158 -17.04 14.41 15.08
C ASP A 158 -17.70 15.32 14.04
N SER A 159 -16.91 15.81 13.08
CA SER A 159 -17.39 16.54 11.91
C SER A 159 -16.51 16.22 10.70
N LEU A 160 -17.10 16.28 9.50
CA LEU A 160 -16.41 16.05 8.25
C LEU A 160 -16.61 17.23 7.28
N PRO A 161 -15.60 17.58 6.47
CA PRO A 161 -15.74 18.53 5.37
C PRO A 161 -16.64 18.01 4.24
N GLY A 162 -16.79 16.68 4.14
CA GLY A 162 -17.62 15.99 3.15
C GLY A 162 -18.48 14.91 3.81
N THR A 163 -18.70 13.81 3.10
CA THR A 163 -19.60 12.72 3.56
C THR A 163 -18.88 11.54 4.20
N SER A 164 -17.56 11.43 4.01
CA SER A 164 -16.73 10.36 4.57
C SER A 164 -15.27 10.78 4.66
N TYR A 165 -14.50 10.01 5.43
CA TYR A 165 -13.04 10.01 5.43
C TYR A 165 -12.54 8.57 5.29
N ASN A 166 -11.26 8.41 5.00
CA ASN A 166 -10.55 7.15 5.11
C ASN A 166 -9.60 7.26 6.30
N GLY A 167 -9.34 6.16 7.00
CA GLY A 167 -8.46 6.18 8.16
C GLY A 167 -7.76 4.85 8.41
N GLY A 168 -6.73 4.89 9.24
CA GLY A 168 -5.93 3.71 9.55
C GLY A 168 -4.82 4.03 10.53
N PHE A 169 -4.05 2.99 10.87
CA PHE A 169 -2.95 3.09 11.82
C PHE A 169 -1.65 2.55 11.23
N THR A 170 -0.53 3.16 11.61
CA THR A 170 0.82 2.73 11.25
C THR A 170 1.59 2.36 12.51
N ASN A 171 2.35 1.26 12.47
CA ASN A 171 3.43 1.02 13.41
C ASN A 171 4.63 1.88 12.99
N ILE A 172 4.93 2.92 13.75
CA ILE A 172 5.98 3.89 13.42
C ILE A 172 7.38 3.31 13.62
N ASP A 173 7.55 2.29 14.47
CA ASP A 173 8.85 1.64 14.67
C ASP A 173 9.29 0.87 13.40
N THR A 174 8.34 0.22 12.71
CA THR A 174 8.60 -0.52 11.46
C THR A 174 8.25 0.28 10.21
N GLY A 175 7.43 1.32 10.35
CA GLY A 175 6.82 2.06 9.25
C GLY A 175 5.62 1.38 8.60
N ALA A 176 5.32 0.12 8.95
CA ALA A 176 4.27 -0.66 8.31
C ALA A 176 2.88 -0.26 8.76
N ASP A 177 1.94 -0.22 7.82
CA ASP A 177 0.53 -0.03 8.12
C ASP A 177 -0.07 -1.27 8.81
N LEU A 178 -1.08 -1.04 9.64
CA LEU A 178 -1.76 -2.06 10.45
C LEU A 178 -3.17 -2.36 9.95
N GLY A 179 -3.65 -1.52 9.04
CA GLY A 179 -4.99 -1.58 8.46
C GLY A 179 -5.42 -0.24 7.94
N TYR A 180 -6.42 -0.27 7.07
CA TYR A 180 -6.96 0.88 6.39
C TYR A 180 -8.45 0.69 6.16
N VAL A 181 -9.24 1.74 6.36
CA VAL A 181 -10.69 1.72 6.25
C VAL A 181 -11.12 2.85 5.34
N ASN A 182 -11.82 2.49 4.26
CA ASN A 182 -12.38 3.44 3.31
C ASN A 182 -13.77 3.90 3.72
N ASN A 183 -14.11 5.13 3.32
CA ASN A 183 -15.47 5.67 3.36
C ASN A 183 -16.14 5.68 4.73
N VAL A 184 -15.36 5.83 5.80
CA VAL A 184 -15.84 5.95 7.18
C VAL A 184 -16.77 7.14 7.30
N LYS A 185 -17.98 6.89 7.80
CA LYS A 185 -19.00 7.92 8.00
C LYS A 185 -18.80 8.63 9.33
N GLN A 186 -19.30 9.87 9.43
CA GLN A 186 -19.33 10.58 10.71
C GLN A 186 -20.04 9.72 11.76
N GLY A 187 -19.44 9.65 12.96
CA GLY A 187 -19.91 8.77 14.04
C GLY A 187 -19.43 7.31 13.95
N GLY A 188 -18.88 6.88 12.81
CA GLY A 188 -18.17 5.61 12.69
C GLY A 188 -16.82 5.67 13.41
N LYS A 189 -16.34 4.51 13.87
CA LYS A 189 -15.14 4.41 14.71
C LYS A 189 -14.17 3.40 14.11
N ILE A 190 -12.91 3.78 14.02
CA ILE A 190 -11.83 2.85 13.67
C ILE A 190 -11.08 2.50 14.95
N TYR A 191 -10.89 1.20 15.19
CA TYR A 191 -10.16 0.70 16.34
C TYR A 191 -8.78 0.23 15.95
N LEU A 192 -7.79 0.54 16.78
CA LEU A 192 -6.53 -0.20 16.87
C LEU A 192 -6.64 -1.14 18.07
N THR A 193 -6.55 -2.45 17.81
CA THR A 193 -6.81 -3.52 18.78
C THR A 193 -5.50 -4.15 19.25
N ASN A 194 -5.39 -4.40 20.55
CA ASN A 194 -4.23 -5.01 21.20
C ASN A 194 -2.87 -4.36 20.84
N PRO A 195 -2.73 -3.01 20.89
CA PRO A 195 -1.46 -2.37 20.63
C PRO A 195 -0.40 -2.83 21.64
N LYS A 196 0.82 -3.01 21.14
CA LYS A 196 1.97 -3.45 21.90
C LYS A 196 2.52 -2.28 22.71
N ARG A 197 2.78 -2.55 23.98
CA ARG A 197 3.41 -1.58 24.88
C ARG A 197 4.78 -1.18 24.34
N ASN A 198 5.11 0.11 24.45
CA ASN A 198 6.36 0.71 23.97
C ASN A 198 6.52 0.68 22.44
N THR A 199 5.45 0.40 21.68
CA THR A 199 5.44 0.58 20.23
C THR A 199 4.88 1.95 19.89
N ALA A 200 5.56 2.67 19.00
CA ALA A 200 5.07 3.94 18.50
C ALA A 200 4.02 3.71 17.40
N TYR A 201 2.89 4.40 17.49
CA TYR A 201 1.79 4.32 16.53
C TYR A 201 1.51 5.67 15.90
N GLY A 202 0.94 5.64 14.69
CA GLY A 202 0.49 6.83 13.97
C GLY A 202 -0.93 6.66 13.46
N ALA A 203 -1.79 7.63 13.76
CA ALA A 203 -3.13 7.75 13.20
C ALA A 203 -3.10 8.52 11.89
N ARG A 204 -3.74 7.98 10.86
CA ARG A 204 -3.78 8.55 9.50
C ARG A 204 -5.22 8.84 9.09
N ALA A 205 -5.43 9.89 8.33
CA ALA A 205 -6.74 10.21 7.77
C ALA A 205 -6.64 10.98 6.45
N SER A 206 -7.57 10.71 5.55
CA SER A 206 -7.70 11.33 4.22
C SER A 206 -9.15 11.27 3.75
N THR A 207 -9.48 11.76 2.55
CA THR A 207 -10.86 11.67 2.04
C THR A 207 -10.93 11.70 0.52
N HIS A 208 -11.68 10.75 -0.07
CA HIS A 208 -12.11 10.83 -1.47
C HIS A 208 -13.38 11.69 -1.67
N SER A 209 -13.99 12.20 -0.59
CA SER A 209 -15.24 12.98 -0.68
C SER A 209 -14.95 14.46 -0.94
N THR A 210 -14.62 15.21 0.10
CA THR A 210 -14.38 16.67 0.02
C THR A 210 -13.21 16.98 0.92
N THR A 211 -12.13 17.53 0.37
CA THR A 211 -10.97 17.93 1.18
C THR A 211 -11.31 19.11 2.10
N GLY A 212 -10.68 19.15 3.28
CA GLY A 212 -10.94 20.20 4.26
C GLY A 212 -10.71 19.76 5.70
N TYR A 213 -11.02 20.64 6.65
CA TYR A 213 -10.84 20.34 8.07
C TYR A 213 -11.97 19.47 8.61
N ALA A 214 -11.60 18.34 9.20
CA ALA A 214 -12.45 17.50 10.04
C ALA A 214 -12.07 17.71 11.52
N GLN A 215 -13.06 17.67 12.41
CA GLN A 215 -12.78 17.55 13.84
C GLN A 215 -12.64 16.07 14.18
N MET A 216 -11.45 15.65 14.60
CA MET A 216 -11.13 14.24 14.85
C MET A 216 -10.61 14.03 16.27
N SER A 217 -10.81 12.82 16.77
CA SER A 217 -10.22 12.35 18.01
C SER A 217 -9.49 11.03 17.81
N VAL A 218 -8.40 10.84 18.56
CA VAL A 218 -7.67 9.58 18.67
C VAL A 218 -7.35 9.38 20.14
N VAL A 219 -8.08 8.47 20.79
CA VAL A 219 -8.06 8.33 22.24
C VAL A 219 -7.98 6.87 22.65
N ASP A 220 -7.33 6.60 23.77
CA ASP A 220 -7.42 5.30 24.43
C ASP A 220 -8.88 4.97 24.75
N GLY A 221 -9.25 3.69 24.64
CA GLY A 221 -10.60 3.20 24.93
C GLY A 221 -10.64 1.92 25.73
#